data_AF-A0A2P6NRC2-F1
#
_entry.id   AF-A0A2P6NRC2-F1
#
_cell.length_a   1.000
_cell.length_b   1.000
_cell.length_c   1.000
_cell.angle_alpha   90.00
_cell.angle_beta   90.00
_cell.angle_gamma   90.00
#
_symmetry.space_group_name_H-M   'P 1'
#
loop_
_entity.id
_entity.type
_entity.pdbx_description
1 polymer ?
#
loop_
_entity_poly.entity_id
_entity_poly.type
_entity_poly.pdbx_seq_one_letter_code
_entity_poly.pdbx_strand_id
1 'polypeptide(L)'
;MTLKRQRTESYGRVSSTAEDTALSVLLSSEKAMVVVGFNNNTGCSIRLVNDSAQEILSQLWDNPGYSDDSTRSFWTSVMATAKGEKGRKDELDLFGQPLRIKYRRTEVKGELIVIASAKKMKSRDAIFPFELNGLINALEEDVIGKTLGMIEINVSLLKIPRRGRHTYLVGNRNVANIFHLQDAYLLRNKSCEELECLESDSALMYDQFKSYAHPETKTATFSMDLEKFPNTTFLTSSREVLPDIFLCLCIAHNRTSPRGPRLPSVPKAGIPKMWIRNRWDQFMEECIHFVNLNRHHSVSTRTKLPEGFLQDDDQVFCYAYVSNQPFLPSGNSDGYIWKSSRGVVCAGNLQRKYHYTELPNGMKLRRRVMWLEDVKDVWMIEYRHFENGTNTKADKLIGSEAMDWQSILREIYSQPNTQLGVEADNMTAHFQMAETRVDASELGTHNVETYVNSILHSWASAYGR
;
A
#
# COMPACT_ATOMS: atom_id res chain seq x y z
N MET A 1 4.03 -24.55 -36.30
CA MET A 1 3.23 -25.19 -37.38
C MET A 1 2.03 -25.85 -36.71
N THR A 2 0.86 -25.22 -36.75
CA THR A 2 -0.35 -25.70 -36.06
C THR A 2 -1.11 -26.61 -37.02
N LEU A 3 -1.02 -27.93 -36.81
CA LEU A 3 -1.77 -28.92 -37.58
C LEU A 3 -3.28 -28.67 -37.40
N LYS A 4 -3.96 -28.19 -38.45
CA LYS A 4 -5.41 -28.10 -38.50
C LYS A 4 -5.98 -29.52 -38.41
N ARG A 5 -6.81 -29.79 -37.41
CA ARG A 5 -7.55 -31.06 -37.26
C ARG A 5 -8.36 -31.33 -38.53
N GLN A 6 -7.99 -32.38 -39.25
CA GLN A 6 -8.76 -32.93 -40.35
C GLN A 6 -10.03 -33.57 -39.77
N ARG A 7 -11.20 -33.13 -40.25
CA ARG A 7 -12.49 -33.70 -39.87
C ARG A 7 -12.62 -35.03 -40.62
N THR A 8 -12.46 -36.14 -39.93
CA THR A 8 -12.68 -37.47 -40.50
C THR A 8 -14.16 -37.63 -40.83
N GLU A 9 -14.48 -37.63 -42.13
CA GLU A 9 -15.80 -38.02 -42.62
C GLU A 9 -15.96 -39.53 -42.44
N SER A 10 -16.84 -39.93 -41.52
CA SER A 10 -17.13 -41.32 -41.22
C SER A 10 -17.92 -41.96 -42.38
N TYR A 11 -17.25 -42.80 -43.15
CA TYR A 11 -17.87 -43.74 -44.08
C TYR A 11 -18.55 -44.87 -43.30
N GLY A 12 -19.86 -45.06 -43.52
CA GLY A 12 -20.63 -46.25 -43.11
C GLY A 12 -21.62 -46.01 -41.96
N ARG A 13 -22.92 -46.25 -42.22
CA ARG A 13 -24.01 -46.30 -41.23
C ARG A 13 -23.81 -47.45 -40.25
N VAL A 14 -22.87 -47.31 -39.32
CA VAL A 14 -22.91 -48.04 -38.05
C VAL A 14 -23.56 -47.11 -37.04
N SER A 15 -24.59 -47.59 -36.34
CA SER A 15 -25.38 -46.77 -35.42
C SER A 15 -24.56 -46.35 -34.20
N SER A 16 -23.73 -45.31 -34.31
CA SER A 16 -22.82 -44.87 -33.24
C SER A 16 -23.57 -44.61 -31.93
N THR A 17 -23.31 -45.40 -30.90
CA THR A 17 -23.89 -45.23 -29.57
C THR A 17 -23.35 -43.96 -28.91
N ALA A 18 -23.99 -43.51 -27.82
CA ALA A 18 -23.44 -42.42 -26.98
C ALA A 18 -22.04 -42.78 -26.47
N GLU A 19 -21.84 -44.07 -26.15
CA GLU A 19 -20.57 -44.65 -25.74
C GLU A 19 -19.52 -44.57 -26.85
N ASP A 20 -19.86 -44.89 -28.11
CA ASP A 20 -18.94 -44.78 -29.26
C ASP A 20 -18.47 -43.33 -29.47
N THR A 21 -19.38 -42.37 -29.27
CA THR A 21 -19.06 -40.94 -29.40
C THR A 21 -18.17 -40.48 -28.25
N ALA A 22 -18.48 -40.89 -27.03
CA ALA A 22 -17.68 -40.59 -25.85
C ALA A 22 -16.26 -41.19 -25.95
N LEU A 23 -16.15 -42.43 -26.45
CA LEU A 23 -14.89 -43.13 -26.69
C LEU A 23 -14.08 -42.42 -27.78
N SER A 24 -14.69 -42.01 -28.89
CA SER A 24 -14.03 -41.24 -29.95
C SER A 24 -13.46 -39.92 -29.44
N VAL A 25 -14.20 -39.21 -28.59
CA VAL A 25 -13.72 -37.97 -27.96
C VAL A 25 -12.50 -38.26 -27.09
N LEU A 26 -12.56 -39.29 -26.23
CA LEU A 26 -11.48 -39.66 -25.31
C LEU A 26 -10.20 -40.06 -26.03
N LEU A 27 -10.30 -40.97 -27.01
CA LEU A 27 -9.15 -41.45 -27.77
C LEU A 27 -8.46 -40.35 -28.59
N SER A 28 -9.15 -39.23 -28.87
CA SER A 28 -8.62 -38.13 -29.68
C SER A 28 -7.80 -37.08 -28.91
N SER A 29 -7.66 -37.21 -27.57
CA SER A 29 -7.10 -36.17 -26.72
C SER A 29 -6.27 -36.72 -25.56
N GLU A 30 -5.03 -36.27 -25.46
CA GLU A 30 -4.11 -36.56 -24.35
C GLU A 30 -4.44 -35.82 -23.04
N LYS A 31 -5.47 -34.96 -23.05
CA LYS A 31 -5.90 -34.24 -21.84
C LYS A 31 -6.69 -35.16 -20.92
N ALA A 32 -6.59 -34.95 -19.61
CA ALA A 32 -7.48 -35.56 -18.64
C ALA A 32 -8.94 -35.20 -18.94
N MET A 33 -9.76 -36.20 -19.28
CA MET A 33 -11.16 -36.03 -19.61
C MET A 33 -12.06 -37.04 -18.91
N VAL A 34 -13.20 -36.53 -18.43
CA VAL A 34 -14.29 -37.30 -17.83
C VAL A 34 -15.54 -37.03 -18.66
N VAL A 35 -16.26 -38.08 -19.01
CA VAL A 35 -17.54 -38.01 -19.71
C VAL A 35 -18.65 -38.42 -18.76
N VAL A 36 -19.54 -37.49 -18.46
CA VAL A 36 -20.70 -37.70 -17.60
C VAL A 36 -21.96 -37.77 -18.46
N GLY A 37 -22.67 -38.89 -18.38
CA GLY A 37 -23.95 -39.09 -19.04
C GLY A 37 -25.11 -38.75 -18.11
N PHE A 38 -26.18 -38.22 -18.69
CA PHE A 38 -27.42 -37.92 -17.99
C PHE A 38 -28.52 -38.79 -18.57
N ASN A 39 -29.01 -39.73 -17.75
CA ASN A 39 -30.12 -40.59 -18.13
C ASN A 39 -31.39 -40.04 -17.47
N ASN A 40 -32.50 -40.03 -18.23
CA ASN A 40 -33.77 -39.43 -17.82
C ASN A 40 -34.33 -40.01 -16.51
N ASN A 41 -33.92 -41.23 -16.14
CA ASN A 41 -34.50 -41.94 -14.99
C ASN A 41 -33.52 -42.17 -13.82
N THR A 42 -32.21 -42.10 -14.02
CA THR A 42 -31.21 -42.57 -13.02
C THR A 42 -30.25 -41.49 -12.54
N GLY A 43 -30.45 -40.23 -12.96
CA GLY A 43 -29.53 -39.13 -12.64
C GLY A 43 -28.29 -39.11 -13.54
N CYS A 44 -27.23 -38.46 -13.08
CA CYS A 44 -25.95 -38.38 -13.78
C CYS A 44 -24.99 -39.48 -13.32
N SER A 45 -24.28 -40.08 -14.25
CA SER A 45 -23.22 -41.06 -13.95
C SER A 45 -22.01 -40.85 -14.85
N ILE A 46 -20.83 -41.19 -14.33
CA ILE A 46 -19.60 -41.19 -15.12
C ILE A 46 -19.68 -42.37 -16.09
N ARG A 47 -19.63 -42.06 -17.40
CA ARG A 47 -19.67 -43.07 -18.47
C ARG A 47 -18.28 -43.55 -18.81
N LEU A 48 -17.35 -42.61 -18.96
CA LEU A 48 -15.99 -42.90 -19.36
C LEU A 48 -15.01 -41.91 -18.72
N VAL A 49 -13.83 -42.41 -18.41
CA VAL A 49 -12.67 -41.67 -17.87
C VAL A 49 -11.45 -42.17 -18.63
N ASN A 50 -10.56 -41.28 -19.06
CA ASN A 50 -9.25 -41.71 -19.58
C ASN A 50 -8.21 -41.80 -18.48
N ASP A 51 -7.11 -42.50 -18.74
CA ASP A 51 -6.04 -42.76 -17.77
C ASP A 51 -5.54 -41.46 -17.10
N SER A 52 -5.35 -40.40 -17.88
CA SER A 52 -4.92 -39.11 -17.34
C SER A 52 -5.95 -38.51 -16.37
N ALA A 53 -7.25 -38.58 -16.65
CA ALA A 53 -8.27 -38.15 -15.69
C ALA A 53 -8.37 -39.08 -14.49
N GLN A 54 -8.17 -40.38 -14.67
CA GLN A 54 -8.18 -41.31 -13.55
C GLN A 54 -7.03 -41.01 -12.58
N GLU A 55 -5.86 -40.61 -13.11
CA GLU A 55 -4.73 -40.18 -12.29
C GLU A 55 -5.03 -38.91 -11.47
N ILE A 56 -5.64 -37.87 -12.09
CA ILE A 56 -5.77 -36.56 -11.43
C ILE A 56 -7.15 -36.24 -10.84
N LEU A 57 -8.20 -37.00 -11.16
CA LEU A 57 -9.58 -36.73 -10.74
C LEU A 57 -10.25 -37.90 -10.00
N SER A 58 -9.59 -39.06 -9.84
CA SER A 58 -10.13 -40.28 -9.18
C SER A 58 -10.87 -40.02 -7.88
N GLN A 59 -10.36 -39.11 -7.07
CA GLN A 59 -10.90 -38.76 -5.76
C GLN A 59 -12.32 -38.18 -5.81
N LEU A 60 -12.73 -37.60 -6.94
CA LEU A 60 -14.09 -37.05 -7.11
C LEU A 60 -15.16 -38.14 -7.11
N TRP A 61 -14.79 -39.41 -7.33
CA TRP A 61 -15.73 -40.54 -7.40
C TRP A 61 -15.33 -41.76 -6.54
N ASP A 62 -14.07 -41.90 -6.12
CA ASP A 62 -13.63 -43.04 -5.30
C ASP A 62 -13.97 -42.91 -3.81
N ASN A 63 -14.31 -41.70 -3.32
CA ASN A 63 -14.63 -41.44 -1.91
C ASN A 63 -16.02 -40.77 -1.71
N PRO A 64 -17.12 -41.50 -1.90
CA PRO A 64 -18.48 -40.97 -1.72
C PRO A 64 -18.80 -40.56 -0.27
N GLY A 65 -17.95 -40.91 0.70
CA GLY A 65 -18.13 -40.58 2.12
C GLY A 65 -17.54 -39.23 2.58
N TYR A 66 -16.69 -38.59 1.77
CA TYR A 66 -16.11 -37.28 2.08
C TYR A 66 -16.70 -36.23 1.14
N SER A 67 -17.67 -35.45 1.61
CA SER A 67 -18.18 -34.30 0.86
C SER A 67 -17.19 -33.13 0.96
N ASP A 68 -16.03 -33.27 0.32
CA ASP A 68 -15.11 -32.16 0.14
C ASP A 68 -15.78 -31.06 -0.72
N ASP A 69 -15.49 -29.80 -0.41
CA ASP A 69 -16.09 -28.66 -1.12
C ASP A 69 -15.70 -28.66 -2.61
N SER A 70 -14.50 -29.16 -2.93
CA SER A 70 -14.05 -29.37 -4.32
C SER A 70 -14.92 -30.39 -5.06
N THR A 71 -15.31 -31.50 -4.41
CA THR A 71 -16.20 -32.51 -4.98
C THR A 71 -17.59 -31.94 -5.23
N ARG A 72 -18.13 -31.19 -4.25
CA ARG A 72 -19.44 -30.52 -4.40
C ARG A 72 -19.40 -29.49 -5.54
N SER A 73 -18.34 -28.70 -5.62
CA SER A 73 -18.13 -27.70 -6.67
C SER A 73 -18.10 -28.34 -8.06
N PHE A 74 -17.31 -29.40 -8.24
CA PHE A 74 -17.24 -30.15 -9.49
C PHE A 74 -18.61 -30.62 -9.97
N TRP A 75 -19.37 -31.31 -9.11
CA TRP A 75 -20.68 -31.85 -9.48
C TRP A 75 -21.71 -30.74 -9.73
N THR A 76 -21.65 -29.64 -8.96
CA THR A 76 -22.49 -28.46 -9.21
C THR A 76 -22.27 -27.90 -10.61
N SER A 77 -21.02 -27.80 -11.04
CA SER A 77 -20.67 -27.31 -12.37
C SER A 77 -21.02 -28.26 -13.50
N VAL A 78 -20.94 -29.57 -13.26
CA VAL A 78 -21.45 -30.60 -14.18
C VAL A 78 -22.95 -30.45 -14.38
N MET A 79 -23.73 -30.31 -13.30
CA MET A 79 -25.19 -30.14 -13.35
C MET A 79 -25.60 -28.81 -14.02
N ALA A 80 -24.91 -27.72 -13.70
CA ALA A 80 -25.11 -26.41 -14.33
C ALA A 80 -24.85 -26.46 -15.84
N THR A 81 -23.74 -27.09 -16.24
CA THR A 81 -23.40 -27.25 -17.66
C THR A 81 -24.43 -28.11 -18.38
N ALA A 82 -24.96 -29.15 -17.73
CA ALA A 82 -26.04 -29.96 -18.29
C ALA A 82 -27.32 -29.14 -18.53
N LYS A 83 -27.66 -28.22 -17.62
CA LYS A 83 -28.81 -27.30 -17.78
C LYS A 83 -28.61 -26.26 -18.89
N GLY A 84 -27.42 -26.18 -19.49
CA GLY A 84 -27.12 -25.27 -20.60
C GLY A 84 -26.55 -23.92 -20.18
N GLU A 85 -26.10 -23.76 -18.94
CA GLU A 85 -25.34 -22.59 -18.51
C GLU A 85 -24.04 -22.49 -19.33
N LYS A 86 -23.81 -21.36 -20.00
CA LYS A 86 -22.70 -21.22 -20.94
C LYS A 86 -21.35 -21.15 -20.22
N GLY A 87 -20.45 -22.09 -20.55
CA GLY A 87 -19.00 -21.86 -20.53
C GLY A 87 -18.33 -21.83 -19.17
N ARG A 88 -18.76 -22.70 -18.24
CA ARG A 88 -18.18 -22.78 -16.90
C ARG A 88 -16.74 -23.29 -16.94
N LYS A 89 -15.85 -22.58 -16.24
CA LYS A 89 -14.49 -23.01 -15.95
C LYS A 89 -14.35 -22.98 -14.44
N ASP A 90 -13.93 -24.11 -13.88
CA ASP A 90 -13.65 -24.20 -12.46
C ASP A 90 -12.16 -24.27 -12.23
N GLU A 91 -11.74 -23.70 -11.11
CA GLU A 91 -10.42 -23.88 -10.54
C GLU A 91 -10.64 -24.62 -9.21
N LEU A 92 -10.22 -25.88 -9.18
CA LEU A 92 -10.37 -26.76 -8.02
C LEU A 92 -8.99 -27.08 -7.47
N ASP A 93 -8.87 -27.13 -6.15
CA ASP A 93 -7.68 -27.68 -5.50
C ASP A 93 -7.99 -29.11 -5.04
N LEU A 94 -7.33 -30.09 -5.66
CA LEU A 94 -7.43 -31.49 -5.28
C LEU A 94 -6.06 -31.94 -4.74
N PHE A 95 -5.99 -32.16 -3.42
CA PHE A 95 -4.77 -32.57 -2.70
C PHE A 95 -3.56 -31.66 -2.96
N GLY A 96 -3.78 -30.34 -2.95
CA GLY A 96 -2.73 -29.34 -3.21
C GLY A 96 -2.33 -29.26 -4.68
N GLN A 97 -3.09 -29.87 -5.59
CA GLN A 97 -2.92 -29.74 -7.02
C GLN A 97 -4.01 -28.82 -7.58
N PRO A 98 -3.68 -27.57 -7.93
CA PRO A 98 -4.64 -26.70 -8.61
C PRO A 98 -4.92 -27.22 -10.02
N LEU A 99 -6.19 -27.51 -10.27
CA LEU A 99 -6.71 -28.01 -11.53
C LEU A 99 -7.63 -26.97 -12.15
N ARG A 100 -7.46 -26.74 -13.44
CA ARG A 100 -8.43 -25.95 -14.22
C ARG A 100 -9.30 -26.90 -15.04
N ILE A 101 -10.59 -26.90 -14.77
CA ILE A 101 -11.56 -27.78 -15.44
C ILE A 101 -12.44 -26.95 -16.37
N LYS A 102 -12.62 -27.42 -17.61
CA LYS A 102 -13.54 -26.84 -18.58
C LYS A 102 -14.66 -27.83 -18.86
N TYR A 103 -15.89 -27.35 -18.82
CA TYR A 103 -17.06 -28.17 -19.08
C TYR A 103 -17.64 -27.87 -20.47
N ARG A 104 -18.04 -28.91 -21.18
CA ARG A 104 -18.72 -28.80 -22.47
C ARG A 104 -19.93 -29.72 -22.50
N ARG A 105 -21.10 -29.13 -22.76
CA ARG A 105 -22.33 -29.86 -23.05
C ARG A 105 -22.32 -30.37 -24.48
N THR A 106 -22.77 -31.60 -24.68
CA THR A 106 -23.09 -32.18 -26.00
C THR A 106 -24.32 -33.09 -25.85
N GLU A 107 -25.01 -33.34 -26.95
CA GLU A 107 -26.16 -34.23 -26.97
C GLU A 107 -25.96 -35.27 -28.08
N VAL A 108 -26.15 -36.54 -27.75
CA VAL A 108 -25.92 -37.66 -28.68
C VAL A 108 -27.16 -38.54 -28.64
N LYS A 109 -27.91 -38.58 -29.75
CA LYS A 109 -29.16 -39.35 -29.87
C LYS A 109 -30.18 -39.06 -28.75
N GLY A 110 -30.28 -37.81 -28.32
CA GLY A 110 -31.19 -37.39 -27.24
C GLY A 110 -30.67 -37.67 -25.83
N GLU A 111 -29.51 -38.30 -25.68
CA GLU A 111 -28.82 -38.40 -24.38
C GLU A 111 -27.91 -37.20 -24.18
N LEU A 112 -28.05 -36.55 -23.02
CA LEU A 112 -27.25 -35.40 -22.66
C LEU A 112 -25.95 -35.85 -22.03
N ILE A 113 -24.85 -35.27 -22.52
CA ILE A 113 -23.49 -35.61 -22.09
C ILE A 113 -22.75 -34.33 -21.72
N VAL A 114 -22.05 -34.36 -20.59
CA VAL A 114 -21.11 -33.31 -20.17
C VAL A 114 -19.70 -33.87 -20.23
N ILE A 115 -18.85 -33.22 -21.01
CA ILE A 115 -17.42 -33.53 -21.10
C ILE A 115 -16.69 -32.53 -20.21
N ALA A 116 -16.05 -33.03 -19.15
CA ALA A 116 -15.17 -32.26 -18.29
C ALA A 116 -13.72 -32.51 -18.74
N SER A 117 -13.02 -31.46 -19.15
CA SER A 117 -11.59 -31.51 -19.49
C SER A 117 -10.79 -30.82 -18.41
N ALA A 118 -10.02 -31.57 -17.64
CA ALA A 118 -9.13 -31.05 -16.62
C ALA A 118 -7.73 -30.82 -17.18
N LYS A 119 -7.09 -29.76 -16.71
CA LYS A 119 -5.68 -29.49 -16.96
C LYS A 119 -5.04 -29.18 -15.62
N LYS A 120 -4.04 -29.97 -15.24
CA LYS A 120 -3.15 -29.63 -14.13
C LYS A 120 -2.56 -28.26 -14.43
N MET A 121 -2.86 -27.27 -13.60
CA MET A 121 -2.13 -26.02 -13.68
C MET A 121 -0.70 -26.40 -13.32
N LYS A 122 0.28 -25.99 -14.12
CA LYS A 122 1.68 -26.10 -13.68
C LYS A 122 1.66 -25.46 -12.30
N SER A 123 2.01 -26.26 -11.28
CA SER A 123 2.36 -25.73 -9.97
C SER A 123 3.51 -24.77 -10.24
N ARG A 124 3.17 -23.52 -10.55
CA ARG A 124 4.05 -22.40 -10.35
C ARG A 124 4.15 -22.40 -8.85
N ASP A 125 5.33 -22.76 -8.35
CA ASP A 125 5.68 -22.93 -6.95
C ASP A 125 4.56 -22.42 -6.05
N ALA A 126 3.78 -23.35 -5.47
CA ALA A 126 2.58 -23.09 -4.65
C ALA A 126 2.84 -22.21 -3.40
N ILE A 127 4.02 -21.59 -3.35
CA ILE A 127 4.50 -20.66 -2.36
C ILE A 127 3.75 -19.32 -2.47
N PHE A 128 3.24 -18.95 -3.65
CA PHE A 128 2.54 -17.68 -3.86
C PHE A 128 1.03 -17.84 -4.02
N PRO A 129 0.23 -17.03 -3.31
CA PRO A 129 -1.18 -16.85 -3.64
C PRO A 129 -1.31 -16.46 -5.11
N PHE A 130 -2.15 -17.18 -5.86
CA PHE A 130 -2.33 -16.99 -7.30
C PHE A 130 -2.64 -15.53 -7.67
N GLU A 131 -3.35 -14.85 -6.78
CA GLU A 131 -3.78 -13.45 -6.88
C GLU A 131 -2.62 -12.44 -6.95
N LEU A 132 -1.41 -12.81 -6.49
CA LEU A 132 -0.26 -11.90 -6.42
C LEU A 132 0.69 -11.99 -7.62
N ASN A 133 0.44 -12.88 -8.57
CA ASN A 133 1.42 -13.18 -9.63
C ASN A 133 1.72 -11.97 -10.54
N GLY A 134 0.70 -11.19 -10.90
CA GLY A 134 0.91 -9.96 -11.67
C GLY A 134 1.71 -8.92 -10.91
N LEU A 135 1.39 -8.72 -9.62
CA LEU A 135 2.14 -7.81 -8.74
C LEU A 135 3.61 -8.24 -8.62
N ILE A 136 3.87 -9.53 -8.42
CA ILE A 136 5.24 -10.06 -8.30
C ILE A 136 6.09 -9.67 -9.51
N ASN A 137 5.61 -9.94 -10.73
CA ASN A 137 6.36 -9.61 -11.93
C ASN A 137 6.55 -8.08 -12.08
N ALA A 138 5.53 -7.29 -11.75
CA ALA A 138 5.61 -5.83 -11.80
C ALA A 138 6.64 -5.25 -10.81
N LEU A 139 6.79 -5.87 -9.63
CA LEU A 139 7.79 -5.48 -8.64
C LEU A 139 9.21 -5.86 -9.07
N GLU A 140 9.42 -7.05 -9.60
CA GLU A 140 10.74 -7.49 -10.10
C GLU A 140 11.24 -6.62 -11.24
N GLU A 141 10.35 -6.26 -12.16
CA GLU A 141 10.66 -5.36 -13.28
C GLU A 141 10.79 -3.88 -12.86
N ASP A 142 10.65 -3.59 -11.56
CA ASP A 142 10.68 -2.24 -10.98
C ASP A 142 9.74 -1.25 -11.69
N VAL A 143 8.54 -1.71 -12.06
CA VAL A 143 7.54 -0.88 -12.75
C VAL A 143 7.19 0.34 -11.89
N ILE A 144 7.13 0.19 -10.58
CA ILE A 144 6.82 1.28 -9.64
C ILE A 144 7.95 2.33 -9.63
N GLY A 145 9.20 1.93 -9.42
CA GLY A 145 10.34 2.86 -9.41
C GLY A 145 10.49 3.61 -10.74
N LYS A 146 10.35 2.89 -11.86
CA LYS A 146 10.38 3.48 -13.22
C LYS A 146 9.23 4.44 -13.46
N THR A 147 8.01 4.09 -13.07
CA THR A 147 6.83 4.96 -13.27
C THR A 147 6.90 6.21 -12.43
N LEU A 148 7.47 6.11 -11.22
CA LEU A 148 7.65 7.25 -10.30
C LEU A 148 8.88 8.12 -10.62
N GLY A 149 9.79 7.65 -11.48
CA GLY A 149 11.11 8.26 -11.63
C GLY A 149 11.97 8.17 -10.37
N MET A 150 11.59 7.32 -9.41
CA MET A 150 12.28 7.13 -8.14
C MET A 150 13.16 5.89 -8.24
N ILE A 151 14.36 6.05 -8.79
CA ILE A 151 15.28 4.93 -9.01
C ILE A 151 15.85 4.33 -7.72
N GLU A 152 15.72 5.01 -6.57
CA GLU A 152 16.27 4.56 -5.28
C GLU A 152 15.21 3.95 -4.35
N ILE A 153 13.96 3.82 -4.80
CA ILE A 153 12.90 3.24 -3.96
C ILE A 153 13.08 1.72 -3.85
N ASN A 154 13.02 1.22 -2.62
CA ASN A 154 13.01 -0.20 -2.30
C ASN A 154 11.56 -0.67 -2.24
N VAL A 155 11.15 -1.52 -3.17
CA VAL A 155 9.78 -2.07 -3.16
C VAL A 155 9.83 -3.56 -2.97
N SER A 156 9.09 -4.07 -1.98
CA SER A 156 9.05 -5.50 -1.67
C SER A 156 7.67 -5.95 -1.23
N LEU A 157 7.44 -7.26 -1.36
CA LEU A 157 6.32 -7.96 -0.76
C LEU A 157 6.89 -8.91 0.30
N LEU A 158 6.49 -8.71 1.55
CA LEU A 158 6.99 -9.45 2.70
C LEU A 158 5.90 -10.31 3.30
N LYS A 159 6.19 -11.58 3.61
CA LYS A 159 5.35 -12.41 4.47
C LYS A 159 5.92 -12.41 5.88
N ILE A 160 5.17 -11.94 6.87
CA ILE A 160 5.61 -11.81 8.26
C ILE A 160 4.64 -12.57 9.18
N PRO A 161 4.68 -13.91 9.19
CA PRO A 161 3.67 -14.72 9.88
C PRO A 161 3.81 -14.67 11.42
N ARG A 162 4.98 -14.29 11.92
CA ARG A 162 5.27 -14.19 13.35
C ARG A 162 6.45 -13.26 13.62
N ARG A 163 6.49 -12.73 14.84
CA ARG A 163 7.59 -11.90 15.34
C ARG A 163 8.94 -12.61 15.18
N GLY A 164 9.95 -11.88 14.70
CA GLY A 164 11.31 -12.40 14.50
C GLY A 164 11.52 -13.15 13.20
N ARG A 165 10.48 -13.47 12.42
CA ARG A 165 10.63 -14.13 11.12
C ARG A 165 9.83 -13.48 10.00
N HIS A 166 10.50 -13.25 8.88
CA HIS A 166 9.86 -12.83 7.64
C HIS A 166 10.48 -13.53 6.42
N THR A 167 9.75 -13.49 5.32
CA THR A 167 10.19 -14.01 4.02
C THR A 167 9.92 -12.94 2.97
N TYR A 168 10.92 -12.65 2.14
CA TYR A 168 10.72 -11.83 0.95
C TYR A 168 10.02 -12.68 -0.10
N LEU A 169 8.75 -12.39 -0.35
CA LEU A 169 8.02 -13.03 -1.45
C LEU A 169 8.58 -12.53 -2.78
N VAL A 170 8.83 -11.22 -2.87
CA VAL A 170 9.43 -10.56 -4.02
C VAL A 170 10.01 -9.22 -3.59
N GLY A 171 10.96 -8.69 -4.36
CA GLY A 171 11.37 -7.29 -4.28
C GLY A 171 11.93 -6.81 -5.61
N ASN A 172 12.11 -5.51 -5.73
CA ASN A 172 12.75 -4.91 -6.89
C ASN A 172 14.28 -5.03 -6.80
N ARG A 173 14.95 -4.53 -7.85
CA ARG A 173 16.41 -4.55 -7.97
C ARG A 173 17.11 -3.90 -6.77
N ASN A 174 16.56 -2.82 -6.22
CA ASN A 174 17.17 -2.11 -5.09
C ASN A 174 17.15 -2.94 -3.81
N VAL A 175 16.04 -3.62 -3.52
CA VAL A 175 15.97 -4.54 -2.37
C VAL A 175 16.95 -5.70 -2.54
N ALA A 176 17.06 -6.27 -3.74
CA ALA A 176 18.05 -7.32 -4.01
C ALA A 176 19.49 -6.84 -3.80
N ASN A 177 19.79 -5.60 -4.18
CA ASN A 177 21.13 -5.01 -4.00
C ASN A 177 21.49 -4.81 -2.52
N ILE A 178 20.52 -4.52 -1.64
CA ILE A 178 20.74 -4.45 -0.18
C ILE A 178 21.32 -5.77 0.36
N PHE A 179 20.92 -6.90 -0.23
CA PHE A 179 21.39 -8.24 0.13
C PHE A 179 22.50 -8.77 -0.79
N HIS A 180 23.14 -7.90 -1.58
CA HIS A 180 24.20 -8.26 -2.52
C HIS A 180 23.80 -9.32 -3.56
N LEU A 181 22.51 -9.39 -3.91
CA LEU A 181 22.01 -10.31 -4.91
C LEU A 181 22.14 -9.72 -6.33
N GLN A 182 22.56 -10.57 -7.28
CA GLN A 182 22.76 -10.15 -8.67
C GLN A 182 21.48 -9.86 -9.44
N ASP A 183 20.31 -10.26 -8.94
CA ASP A 183 19.02 -10.01 -9.58
C ASP A 183 17.88 -10.00 -8.54
N ALA A 184 16.80 -9.30 -8.85
CA ALA A 184 15.55 -9.27 -8.09
C ALA A 184 14.94 -10.66 -7.91
N TYR A 185 14.98 -11.52 -8.94
CA TYR A 185 14.38 -12.86 -8.86
C TYR A 185 15.06 -13.76 -7.81
N LEU A 186 16.33 -13.51 -7.47
CA LEU A 186 17.06 -14.29 -6.48
C LEU A 186 16.58 -14.05 -5.05
N LEU A 187 15.87 -12.95 -4.82
CA LEU A 187 15.27 -12.60 -3.54
C LEU A 187 13.99 -13.41 -3.27
N ARG A 188 13.41 -13.99 -4.32
CA ARG A 188 12.11 -14.63 -4.29
C ARG A 188 12.10 -15.80 -3.29
N ASN A 189 11.18 -15.73 -2.32
CA ASN A 189 11.02 -16.66 -1.19
C ASN A 189 12.20 -16.79 -0.25
N LYS A 190 13.16 -15.85 -0.28
CA LYS A 190 14.26 -15.88 0.68
C LYS A 190 13.77 -15.49 2.06
N SER A 191 13.96 -16.39 3.01
CA SER A 191 13.72 -16.12 4.42
C SER A 191 14.74 -15.12 4.98
N CYS A 192 14.39 -14.45 6.07
CA CYS A 192 15.31 -13.59 6.80
C CYS A 192 16.58 -14.34 7.23
N GLU A 193 16.49 -15.63 7.56
CA GLU A 193 17.64 -16.48 7.91
C GLU A 193 18.58 -16.70 6.71
N GLU A 194 18.04 -17.01 5.52
CA GLU A 194 18.83 -17.19 4.30
C GLU A 194 19.51 -15.91 3.80
N LEU A 195 18.92 -14.74 4.12
CA LEU A 195 19.49 -13.43 3.82
C LEU A 195 20.38 -12.92 4.95
N GLU A 196 20.67 -13.75 5.96
CA GLU A 196 21.49 -13.41 7.13
C GLU A 196 20.95 -12.17 7.88
N CYS A 197 19.64 -11.93 7.86
CA CYS A 197 19.00 -10.88 8.65
C CYS A 197 18.97 -11.29 10.13
N LEU A 198 19.18 -10.30 11.01
CA LEU A 198 19.10 -10.53 12.44
C LEU A 198 17.64 -10.76 12.86
N GLU A 199 17.44 -11.66 13.82
CA GLU A 199 16.11 -11.91 14.40
C GLU A 199 15.57 -10.66 15.10
N SER A 200 16.45 -9.85 15.71
CA SER A 200 16.11 -8.55 16.32
C SER A 200 15.52 -7.58 15.30
N ASP A 201 16.13 -7.44 14.13
CA ASP A 201 15.64 -6.60 13.04
C ASP A 201 14.28 -7.05 12.53
N SER A 202 14.12 -8.35 12.32
CA SER A 202 12.86 -8.96 11.90
C SER A 202 11.74 -8.78 12.94
N ALA A 203 12.08 -8.85 14.23
CA ALA A 203 11.16 -8.58 15.32
C ALA A 203 10.77 -7.09 15.38
N LEU A 204 11.73 -6.19 15.22
CA LEU A 204 11.47 -4.75 15.13
C LEU A 204 10.53 -4.42 13.97
N MET A 205 10.80 -4.97 12.77
CA MET A 205 9.90 -4.83 11.63
C MET A 205 8.48 -5.26 12.01
N TYR A 206 8.30 -6.50 12.50
CA TYR A 206 6.99 -7.01 12.91
C TYR A 206 6.26 -6.08 13.89
N ASP A 207 6.97 -5.63 14.92
CA ASP A 207 6.42 -4.74 15.96
C ASP A 207 5.97 -3.41 15.34
N GLN A 208 6.74 -2.83 14.41
CA GLN A 208 6.39 -1.60 13.70
C GLN A 208 5.18 -1.80 12.76
N PHE A 209 5.15 -2.86 11.96
CA PHE A 209 4.01 -3.16 11.08
C PHE A 209 2.71 -3.31 11.87
N LYS A 210 2.72 -4.05 12.99
CA LYS A 210 1.49 -4.30 13.77
C LYS A 210 1.11 -3.10 14.65
N SER A 211 2.07 -2.34 15.18
CA SER A 211 1.79 -1.21 16.08
C SER A 211 1.30 0.04 15.33
N TYR A 212 1.80 0.27 14.11
CA TYR A 212 1.44 1.44 13.30
C TYR A 212 0.39 1.11 12.22
N ALA A 213 -0.11 -0.13 12.15
CA ALA A 213 -1.17 -0.49 11.22
C ALA A 213 -2.49 0.21 11.59
N HIS A 214 -2.97 1.04 10.67
CA HIS A 214 -4.31 1.60 10.77
C HIS A 214 -5.36 0.48 10.67
N PRO A 215 -6.35 0.42 11.58
CA PRO A 215 -7.24 -0.73 11.72
C PRO A 215 -8.10 -1.01 10.48
N GLU A 216 -8.49 0.03 9.75
CA GLU A 216 -9.36 -0.05 8.57
C GLU A 216 -8.56 -0.27 7.28
N THR A 217 -7.70 0.68 6.93
CA THR A 217 -6.90 0.67 5.69
C THR A 217 -5.77 -0.36 5.68
N LYS A 218 -5.38 -0.87 6.86
CA LYS A 218 -4.22 -1.76 7.06
C LYS A 218 -2.90 -1.17 6.58
N THR A 219 -2.79 0.15 6.56
CA THR A 219 -1.57 0.86 6.17
C THR A 219 -0.73 1.24 7.39
N ALA A 220 0.58 1.25 7.26
CA ALA A 220 1.50 1.72 8.28
C ALA A 220 2.60 2.60 7.67
N THR A 221 3.01 3.66 8.37
CA THR A 221 4.13 4.51 7.97
C THR A 221 5.01 4.78 9.17
N PHE A 222 6.29 4.46 9.07
CA PHE A 222 7.24 4.56 10.17
C PHE A 222 8.68 4.63 9.66
N SER A 223 9.59 5.06 10.53
CA SER A 223 11.03 4.99 10.32
C SER A 223 11.64 3.91 11.21
N MET A 224 12.60 3.16 10.69
CA MET A 224 13.34 2.19 11.49
C MET A 224 14.83 2.21 11.16
N ASP A 225 15.64 2.02 12.20
CA ASP A 225 17.08 1.78 12.09
C ASP A 225 17.30 0.28 12.35
N LEU A 226 17.87 -0.42 11.38
CA LEU A 226 18.13 -1.87 11.48
C LEU A 226 19.59 -2.10 11.88
N GLU A 227 19.82 -3.00 12.82
CA GLU A 227 21.13 -3.35 13.35
C GLU A 227 22.06 -3.92 12.28
N LYS A 228 21.52 -4.73 11.36
CA LYS A 228 22.27 -5.26 10.19
C LYS A 228 22.81 -4.16 9.28
N PHE A 229 22.16 -3.01 9.23
CA PHE A 229 22.49 -1.91 8.32
C PHE A 229 22.87 -0.66 9.13
N PRO A 230 24.02 -0.68 9.81
CA PRO A 230 24.43 0.44 10.64
C PRO A 230 24.53 1.71 9.80
N ASN A 231 24.10 2.82 10.38
CA ASN A 231 24.04 4.13 9.74
C ASN A 231 23.02 4.25 8.59
N THR A 232 22.14 3.28 8.38
CA THR A 232 21.05 3.42 7.41
C THR A 232 19.72 3.52 8.14
N THR A 233 18.95 4.57 7.82
CA THR A 233 17.57 4.69 8.26
C THR A 233 16.64 4.29 7.13
N PHE A 234 15.72 3.39 7.41
CA PHE A 234 14.69 2.98 6.49
C PHE A 234 13.42 3.74 6.82
N LEU A 235 12.97 4.59 5.90
CA LEU A 235 11.62 5.13 5.95
C LEU A 235 10.71 4.20 5.18
N THR A 236 9.67 3.70 5.82
CA THR A 236 8.81 2.67 5.27
C THR A 236 7.36 3.12 5.30
N SER A 237 6.70 2.96 4.16
CA SER A 237 5.25 2.96 4.03
C SER A 237 4.80 1.60 3.56
N SER A 238 3.79 1.03 4.19
CA SER A 238 3.33 -0.32 3.89
C SER A 238 1.83 -0.48 3.97
N ARG A 239 1.34 -1.57 3.36
CA ARG A 239 -0.05 -2.01 3.41
C ARG A 239 -0.12 -3.53 3.49
N GLU A 240 -0.92 -4.05 4.42
CA GLU A 240 -1.27 -5.47 4.45
C GLU A 240 -2.25 -5.76 3.30
N VAL A 241 -1.80 -6.53 2.29
CA VAL A 241 -2.59 -6.85 1.10
C VAL A 241 -3.31 -8.19 1.22
N LEU A 242 -2.74 -9.11 2.01
CA LEU A 242 -3.32 -10.37 2.45
C LEU A 242 -2.88 -10.59 3.90
N PRO A 243 -3.55 -11.46 4.68
CA PRO A 243 -3.15 -11.74 6.06
C PRO A 243 -1.65 -12.08 6.16
N ASP A 244 -0.94 -11.27 6.95
CA ASP A 244 0.51 -11.33 7.18
C ASP A 244 1.39 -11.13 5.93
N ILE A 245 0.83 -10.62 4.82
CA ILE A 245 1.56 -10.24 3.61
C ILE A 245 1.47 -8.74 3.39
N PHE A 246 2.62 -8.08 3.44
CA PHE A 246 2.75 -6.63 3.37
C PHE A 246 3.42 -6.20 2.07
N LEU A 247 2.78 -5.29 1.34
CA LEU A 247 3.45 -4.51 0.31
C LEU A 247 4.17 -3.35 0.99
N CYS A 248 5.48 -3.26 0.77
CA CYS A 248 6.37 -2.33 1.45
C CYS A 248 7.08 -1.45 0.43
N LEU A 249 6.93 -0.14 0.57
CA LEU A 249 7.71 0.88 -0.12
C LEU A 249 8.65 1.49 0.91
N CYS A 250 9.94 1.50 0.60
CA CYS A 250 10.95 1.94 1.54
C CYS A 250 12.00 2.80 0.86
N ILE A 251 12.45 3.85 1.54
CA ILE A 251 13.59 4.66 1.12
C ILE A 251 14.68 4.47 2.17
N ALA A 252 15.88 4.05 1.73
CA ALA A 252 17.03 3.86 2.58
C ALA A 252 17.89 5.12 2.57
N HIS A 253 18.12 5.72 3.74
CA HIS A 253 18.95 6.91 3.90
C HIS A 253 20.24 6.58 4.65
N ASN A 254 21.37 6.68 3.96
CA ASN A 254 22.69 6.46 4.56
C ASN A 254 23.19 7.72 5.28
N ARG A 255 23.25 7.67 6.62
CA ARG A 255 23.68 8.73 7.53
C ARG A 255 25.18 9.04 7.44
N THR A 256 26.01 8.10 6.98
CA THR A 256 27.49 8.24 6.95
C THR A 256 28.05 8.63 5.58
N SER A 257 27.21 8.80 4.55
CA SER A 257 27.69 9.16 3.22
C SER A 257 28.56 10.43 3.30
N PRO A 258 29.88 10.33 3.02
CA PRO A 258 30.78 11.47 3.16
C PRO A 258 30.28 12.58 2.23
N ARG A 259 30.27 13.81 2.75
CA ARG A 259 29.97 15.03 1.99
C ARG A 259 31.05 15.23 0.91
N GLY A 260 31.01 14.42 -0.15
CA GLY A 260 31.76 14.66 -1.36
C GLY A 260 31.37 16.02 -1.97
N PRO A 261 32.12 16.52 -2.97
CA PRO A 261 31.71 17.71 -3.70
C PRO A 261 30.26 17.52 -4.14
N ARG A 262 29.39 18.39 -3.64
CA ARG A 262 27.94 18.33 -3.89
C ARG A 262 27.75 18.19 -5.39
N LEU A 263 27.17 17.06 -5.84
CA LEU A 263 26.60 17.00 -7.18
C LEU A 263 25.67 18.23 -7.31
N PRO A 264 25.72 18.97 -8.44
CA PRO A 264 24.85 20.12 -8.65
C PRO A 264 23.43 19.68 -8.35
N SER A 265 22.86 20.23 -7.29
CA SER A 265 21.62 19.77 -6.70
C SER A 265 20.54 19.77 -7.77
N VAL A 266 20.07 18.57 -8.14
CA VAL A 266 18.72 18.37 -8.67
C VAL A 266 17.77 19.19 -7.77
N PRO A 267 16.79 19.92 -8.33
CA PRO A 267 16.12 21.01 -7.63
C PRO A 267 15.73 20.63 -6.21
N LYS A 268 16.31 21.33 -5.22
CA LYS A 268 15.88 21.24 -3.82
C LYS A 268 14.36 21.34 -3.84
N ALA A 269 13.67 20.37 -3.27
CA ALA A 269 12.22 20.43 -3.10
C ALA A 269 11.87 21.85 -2.61
N GLY A 270 11.14 22.60 -3.43
CA GLY A 270 10.89 24.01 -3.16
C GLY A 270 10.13 24.13 -1.84
N ILE A 271 10.33 25.24 -1.12
CA ILE A 271 9.53 25.55 0.07
C ILE A 271 8.05 25.39 -0.32
N PRO A 272 7.27 24.58 0.42
CA PRO A 272 5.85 24.42 0.12
C PRO A 272 5.18 25.79 0.09
N LYS A 273 4.43 26.06 -0.98
CA LYS A 273 3.68 27.33 -1.10
C LYS A 273 2.56 27.41 -0.06
N MET A 274 2.10 26.26 0.42
CA MET A 274 0.97 26.13 1.33
C MET A 274 1.09 24.86 2.18
N TRP A 275 0.73 24.96 3.46
CA TRP A 275 0.58 23.82 4.36
C TRP A 275 -0.90 23.56 4.67
N ILE A 276 -1.33 22.32 4.47
CA ILE A 276 -2.60 21.84 5.03
C ILE A 276 -2.49 21.69 6.55
N ARG A 277 -3.63 21.70 7.25
CA ARG A 277 -3.67 21.76 8.73
C ARG A 277 -2.73 20.78 9.45
N ASN A 278 -2.76 19.49 9.08
CA ASN A 278 -1.92 18.48 9.75
C ASN A 278 -0.43 18.68 9.44
N ARG A 279 -0.09 19.11 8.21
CA ARG A 279 1.29 19.42 7.80
C ARG A 279 1.83 20.65 8.50
N TRP A 280 0.96 21.62 8.75
CA TRP A 280 1.31 22.79 9.51
C TRP A 280 1.72 22.44 10.93
N ASP A 281 1.05 21.48 11.58
CA ASP A 281 1.45 20.99 12.90
C ASP A 281 2.82 20.31 12.87
N GLN A 282 3.05 19.39 11.93
CA GLN A 282 4.36 18.74 11.76
C GLN A 282 5.48 19.75 11.50
N PHE A 283 5.25 20.74 10.64
CA PHE A 283 6.20 21.81 10.38
C PHE A 283 6.49 22.65 11.63
N MET A 284 5.50 22.87 12.51
CA MET A 284 5.74 23.53 13.81
C MET A 284 6.61 22.68 14.74
N GLU A 285 6.50 21.35 14.73
CA GLU A 285 7.42 20.46 15.48
C GLU A 285 8.87 20.66 15.01
N GLU A 286 9.09 20.64 13.69
CA GLU A 286 10.40 20.90 13.09
C GLU A 286 10.92 22.30 13.45
N CYS A 287 10.05 23.32 13.42
CA CYS A 287 10.41 24.68 13.82
C CYS A 287 10.84 24.76 15.29
N ILE A 288 10.17 24.04 16.20
CA ILE A 288 10.53 24.02 17.63
C ILE A 288 11.94 23.44 17.81
N HIS A 289 12.25 22.32 17.16
CA HIS A 289 13.59 21.75 17.19
C HIS A 289 14.64 22.67 16.55
N PHE A 290 14.31 23.28 15.41
CA PHE A 290 15.18 24.21 14.73
C PHE A 290 15.51 25.44 15.61
N VAL A 291 14.49 26.06 16.22
CA VAL A 291 14.69 27.21 17.12
C VAL A 291 15.43 26.81 18.38
N ASN A 292 15.21 25.60 18.91
CA ASN A 292 15.96 25.11 20.07
C ASN A 292 17.48 25.14 19.83
N LEU A 293 17.90 24.79 18.62
CA LEU A 293 19.31 24.84 18.18
C LEU A 293 19.74 26.25 17.75
N ASN A 294 18.80 27.08 17.29
CA ASN A 294 19.03 28.41 16.75
C ASN A 294 18.27 29.48 17.53
N ARG A 295 18.60 29.63 18.82
CA ARG A 295 17.87 30.49 19.76
C ARG A 295 17.84 31.98 19.36
N HIS A 296 18.71 32.42 18.45
CA HIS A 296 18.69 33.78 17.90
C HIS A 296 17.44 34.08 17.05
N HIS A 297 16.70 33.06 16.61
CA HIS A 297 15.40 33.21 15.94
C HIS A 297 14.21 33.34 16.90
N SER A 298 14.47 33.52 18.20
CA SER A 298 13.44 33.60 19.22
C SER A 298 13.49 34.91 19.99
N VAL A 299 12.37 35.23 20.63
CA VAL A 299 12.26 36.35 21.56
C VAL A 299 12.00 35.84 22.97
N SER A 300 12.54 36.53 23.97
CA SER A 300 12.32 36.21 25.39
C SER A 300 11.15 36.96 26.01
N THR A 301 10.58 37.90 25.26
CA THR A 301 9.42 38.71 25.65
C THR A 301 8.26 38.43 24.71
N ARG A 302 7.05 38.74 25.18
CA ARG A 302 5.83 38.53 24.40
C ARG A 302 5.69 39.66 23.38
N THR A 303 5.46 39.32 22.13
CA THR A 303 5.39 40.27 21.02
C THR A 303 3.95 40.69 20.76
N LYS A 304 3.72 41.99 20.60
CA LYS A 304 2.41 42.53 20.19
C LYS A 304 2.13 42.18 18.72
N LEU A 305 0.85 42.10 18.36
CA LEU A 305 0.47 41.93 16.95
C LEU A 305 0.95 43.12 16.10
N PRO A 306 1.60 42.89 14.95
CA PRO A 306 1.96 43.96 14.01
C PRO A 306 0.72 44.70 13.49
N GLU A 307 0.82 45.99 13.20
CA GLU A 307 -0.32 46.77 12.69
C GLU A 307 -0.90 46.22 11.38
N GLY A 308 -0.03 45.69 10.50
CA GLY A 308 -0.44 45.07 9.24
C GLY A 308 -1.24 43.77 9.40
N PHE A 309 -1.10 43.07 10.53
CA PHE A 309 -1.80 41.79 10.78
C PHE A 309 -3.32 41.95 10.78
N LEU A 310 -3.83 43.08 11.26
CA LEU A 310 -5.27 43.33 11.33
C LEU A 310 -5.87 43.79 10.00
N GLN A 311 -5.04 44.05 8.98
CA GLN A 311 -5.49 44.55 7.68
C GLN A 311 -5.77 43.43 6.66
N ASP A 312 -5.29 42.21 6.92
CA ASP A 312 -5.40 41.06 6.01
C ASP A 312 -5.70 39.78 6.79
N ASP A 313 -6.92 39.28 6.66
CA ASP A 313 -7.42 38.14 7.42
C ASP A 313 -6.70 36.82 7.07
N ASP A 314 -6.04 36.76 5.90
CA ASP A 314 -5.24 35.62 5.47
C ASP A 314 -3.89 35.54 6.19
N GLN A 315 -3.44 36.62 6.85
CA GLN A 315 -2.14 36.65 7.52
C GLN A 315 -2.11 35.75 8.75
N VAL A 316 -0.96 35.11 8.94
CA VAL A 316 -0.66 34.29 10.11
C VAL A 316 0.58 34.86 10.77
N PHE A 317 0.40 35.45 11.94
CA PHE A 317 1.53 35.93 12.74
C PHE A 317 2.00 34.80 13.64
N CYS A 318 3.22 34.31 13.42
CA CYS A 318 3.78 33.20 14.18
C CYS A 318 5.22 33.51 14.57
N TYR A 319 5.55 33.35 15.85
CA TYR A 319 6.90 33.59 16.35
C TYR A 319 7.31 32.60 17.44
N ALA A 320 8.63 32.45 17.63
CA ALA A 320 9.18 31.59 18.67
C ALA A 320 9.45 32.37 19.96
N TYR A 321 8.95 31.85 21.08
CA TYR A 321 9.15 32.39 22.42
C TYR A 321 10.06 31.45 23.22
N VAL A 322 11.12 32.00 23.80
CA VAL A 322 12.08 31.26 24.62
C VAL A 322 12.20 31.88 26.00
N SER A 323 11.86 31.12 27.03
CA SER A 323 11.89 31.59 28.41
C SER A 323 11.91 30.43 29.39
N ASN A 324 12.39 30.67 30.61
CA ASN A 324 12.21 29.74 31.72
C ASN A 324 10.78 29.75 32.29
N GLN A 325 9.95 30.71 31.86
CA GLN A 325 8.55 30.79 32.24
C GLN A 325 7.64 30.34 31.10
N PRO A 326 6.58 29.58 31.39
CA PRO A 326 5.63 29.18 30.36
C PRO A 326 4.92 30.40 29.78
N PHE A 327 4.52 30.30 28.51
CA PHE A 327 3.74 31.36 27.84
C PHE A 327 2.32 31.56 28.42
N LEU A 328 1.96 30.87 29.51
CA LEU A 328 0.61 30.80 30.06
C LEU A 328 0.59 31.08 31.57
N PRO A 329 -0.38 31.86 32.10
CA PRO A 329 -1.25 32.84 31.44
C PRO A 329 -0.57 34.21 31.26
N SER A 330 -0.95 34.95 30.22
CA SER A 330 -0.22 36.16 29.80
C SER A 330 -0.87 37.51 30.12
N GLY A 331 -2.06 37.55 30.73
CA GLY A 331 -2.76 38.82 30.98
C GLY A 331 -2.95 39.62 29.68
N ASN A 332 -2.52 40.88 29.67
CA ASN A 332 -2.53 41.79 28.51
C ASN A 332 -1.13 42.08 27.91
N SER A 333 -0.12 41.29 28.26
CA SER A 333 1.28 41.60 27.95
C SER A 333 1.62 41.58 26.46
N ASP A 334 0.84 40.90 25.61
CA ASP A 334 0.93 40.94 24.15
C ASP A 334 -0.09 41.91 23.51
N GLY A 335 -0.72 42.77 24.31
CA GLY A 335 -1.65 43.81 23.87
C GLY A 335 -3.13 43.44 23.98
N TYR A 336 -3.48 42.16 24.20
CA TYR A 336 -4.88 41.72 24.26
C TYR A 336 -5.17 40.83 25.46
N ILE A 337 -6.43 40.83 25.91
CA ILE A 337 -6.90 39.91 26.96
C ILE A 337 -7.45 38.65 26.31
N TRP A 338 -6.83 37.52 26.62
CA TRP A 338 -7.10 36.24 25.98
C TRP A 338 -7.89 35.29 26.90
N LYS A 339 -9.03 34.78 26.42
CA LYS A 339 -9.80 33.72 27.07
C LYS A 339 -9.25 32.36 26.67
N SER A 340 -8.83 31.55 27.63
CA SER A 340 -8.25 30.22 27.37
C SER A 340 -9.31 29.18 27.00
N SER A 341 -8.99 28.26 26.09
CA SER A 341 -9.82 27.09 25.80
C SER A 341 -9.80 26.09 26.95
N ARG A 342 -10.75 25.14 26.93
CA ARG A 342 -10.73 24.00 27.86
C ARG A 342 -9.61 23.03 27.46
N GLY A 343 -8.56 22.96 28.28
CA GLY A 343 -7.51 21.95 28.18
C GLY A 343 -6.41 22.20 27.15
N VAL A 344 -5.42 21.31 27.20
CA VAL A 344 -4.35 21.16 26.19
C VAL A 344 -4.80 20.06 25.22
N VAL A 345 -4.60 20.29 23.94
CA VAL A 345 -4.84 19.30 22.89
C VAL A 345 -3.49 18.72 22.47
N CYS A 346 -3.43 17.42 22.28
CA CYS A 346 -2.25 16.71 21.77
C CYS A 346 -2.54 16.24 20.33
N ALA A 347 -1.58 16.38 19.43
CA ALA A 347 -1.58 15.72 18.13
C ALA A 347 -0.15 15.32 17.79
N GLY A 348 0.14 14.01 17.81
CA GLY A 348 1.52 13.55 17.77
C GLY A 348 2.26 13.93 19.04
N ASN A 349 3.43 14.53 18.91
CA ASN A 349 4.23 15.02 20.03
C ASN A 349 3.93 16.50 20.35
N LEU A 350 3.31 17.22 19.41
CA LEU A 350 2.95 18.61 19.59
C LEU A 350 1.80 18.81 20.59
N GLN A 351 2.14 19.44 21.71
CA GLN A 351 1.18 19.97 22.67
C GLN A 351 0.73 21.35 22.22
N ARG A 352 -0.58 21.63 22.34
CA ARG A 352 -1.12 22.95 21.97
C ARG A 352 -2.28 23.41 22.85
N LYS A 353 -2.33 24.71 23.10
CA LYS A 353 -3.41 25.37 23.84
C LYS A 353 -3.95 26.57 23.09
N TYR A 354 -5.28 26.64 22.97
CA TYR A 354 -5.95 27.71 22.25
C TYR A 354 -6.43 28.81 23.19
N HIS A 355 -6.44 30.03 22.67
CA HIS A 355 -6.98 31.19 23.32
C HIS A 355 -7.73 32.05 22.31
N TYR A 356 -8.71 32.81 22.78
CA TYR A 356 -9.59 33.60 21.94
C TYR A 356 -9.78 35.00 22.52
N THR A 357 -9.93 35.99 21.65
CA THR A 357 -10.32 37.34 22.04
C THR A 357 -11.22 37.94 20.97
N GLU A 358 -11.99 38.95 21.36
CA GLU A 358 -12.88 39.70 20.49
C GLU A 358 -12.50 41.18 20.59
N LEU A 359 -12.20 41.77 19.44
CA LEU A 359 -11.77 43.15 19.31
C LEU A 359 -13.00 44.09 19.40
N PRO A 360 -12.81 45.38 19.74
CA PRO A 360 -13.91 46.34 19.82
C PRO A 360 -14.72 46.50 18.51
N ASN A 361 -14.11 46.20 17.37
CA ASN A 361 -14.76 46.21 16.05
C ASN A 361 -15.50 44.90 15.71
N GLY A 362 -15.60 43.95 16.65
CA GLY A 362 -16.27 42.66 16.48
C GLY A 362 -15.40 41.56 15.85
N MET A 363 -14.19 41.87 15.40
CA MET A 363 -13.28 40.85 14.86
C MET A 363 -12.84 39.88 15.96
N LYS A 364 -12.79 38.59 15.62
CA LYS A 364 -12.38 37.54 16.56
C LYS A 364 -11.00 37.03 16.20
N LEU A 365 -10.11 36.97 17.19
CA LEU A 365 -8.78 36.43 17.03
C LEU A 365 -8.62 35.13 17.82
N ARG A 366 -7.79 34.24 17.29
CA ARG A 366 -7.37 33.00 17.92
C ARG A 366 -5.86 32.99 18.08
N ARG A 367 -5.39 32.70 19.30
CA ARG A 367 -3.99 32.44 19.60
C ARG A 367 -3.78 30.98 19.93
N ARG A 368 -2.80 30.35 19.29
CA ARG A 368 -2.40 28.96 19.52
C ARG A 368 -0.97 28.95 20.06
N VAL A 369 -0.82 28.41 21.27
CA VAL A 369 0.48 28.23 21.95
C VAL A 369 0.87 26.77 21.79
N MET A 370 2.04 26.49 21.24
CA MET A 370 2.50 25.14 20.90
C MET A 370 3.87 24.84 21.52
N TRP A 371 4.08 23.61 21.97
CA TRP A 371 5.36 23.14 22.52
C TRP A 371 5.51 21.62 22.38
N LEU A 372 6.74 21.14 22.56
CA LEU A 372 7.05 19.72 22.69
C LEU A 372 7.41 19.43 24.14
N GLU A 373 7.08 18.23 24.65
CA GLU A 373 7.37 17.89 26.05
C GLU A 373 8.87 17.69 26.32
N ASP A 374 9.60 17.21 25.31
CA ASP A 374 11.04 16.93 25.34
C ASP A 374 11.90 18.18 25.06
N VAL A 375 11.35 19.21 24.38
CA VAL A 375 12.04 20.48 24.15
C VAL A 375 11.62 21.53 25.19
N LYS A 376 12.46 21.71 26.21
CA LYS A 376 12.21 22.70 27.28
C LYS A 376 12.42 24.13 26.80
N ASP A 377 11.64 25.03 27.39
CA ASP A 377 11.82 26.49 27.27
C ASP A 377 11.67 27.03 25.84
N VAL A 378 10.95 26.32 24.97
CA VAL A 378 10.61 26.76 23.60
C VAL A 378 9.12 26.62 23.38
N TRP A 379 8.48 27.71 22.97
CA TRP A 379 7.08 27.71 22.54
C TRP A 379 6.96 28.40 21.19
N MET A 380 6.12 27.84 20.31
CA MET A 380 5.68 28.53 19.09
C MET A 380 4.33 29.18 19.35
N ILE A 381 4.25 30.48 19.09
CA ILE A 381 3.06 31.30 19.33
C ILE A 381 2.49 31.74 17.99
N GLU A 382 1.31 31.24 17.67
CA GLU A 382 0.59 31.57 16.45
C GLU A 382 -0.65 32.40 16.76
N TYR A 383 -0.90 33.44 15.96
CA TYR A 383 -2.10 34.24 15.96
C TYR A 383 -2.75 34.17 14.59
N ARG A 384 -4.08 34.03 14.59
CA ARG A 384 -4.92 34.02 13.40
C ARG A 384 -6.20 34.79 13.65
N HIS A 385 -6.76 35.31 12.57
CA HIS A 385 -8.18 35.66 12.51
C HIS A 385 -9.03 34.39 12.64
N PHE A 386 -10.17 34.48 13.31
CA PHE A 386 -11.03 33.30 13.54
C PHE A 386 -11.61 32.76 12.24
N GLU A 387 -11.88 33.64 11.27
CA GLU A 387 -12.39 33.31 9.94
C GLU A 387 -11.35 32.60 9.07
N ASN A 388 -10.05 32.74 9.40
CA ASN A 388 -8.95 32.02 8.79
C ASN A 388 -8.88 30.57 9.31
N GLY A 389 -9.84 29.76 8.83
CA GLY A 389 -9.96 28.33 9.11
C GLY A 389 -9.18 27.42 8.16
N THR A 390 -8.49 27.98 7.18
CA THR A 390 -7.89 27.26 6.05
C THR A 390 -6.38 27.05 6.18
N ASN A 391 -5.82 26.38 5.18
CA ASN A 391 -4.39 26.12 4.98
C ASN A 391 -3.52 27.39 5.15
N THR A 392 -2.29 27.22 5.61
CA THR A 392 -1.31 28.32 5.78
C THR A 392 -0.57 28.55 4.48
N LYS A 393 -0.61 29.75 3.89
CA LYS A 393 0.23 30.10 2.73
C LYS A 393 1.59 30.63 3.20
N ALA A 394 2.67 30.27 2.52
CA ALA A 394 4.03 30.67 2.90
C ALA A 394 4.29 32.17 2.77
N ASP A 395 3.68 32.83 1.80
CA ASP A 395 3.75 34.28 1.58
C ASP A 395 2.90 35.10 2.56
N LYS A 396 2.02 34.44 3.34
CA LYS A 396 1.17 35.05 4.36
C LYS A 396 1.70 34.87 5.78
N LEU A 397 2.86 34.23 5.94
CA LEU A 397 3.53 34.06 7.23
C LEU A 397 4.31 35.33 7.60
N ILE A 398 4.03 35.82 8.80
CA ILE A 398 4.69 36.98 9.38
C ILE A 398 5.28 36.57 10.73
N GLY A 399 6.51 37.00 11.01
CA GLY A 399 7.22 36.70 12.24
C GLY A 399 7.58 37.96 13.02
N SER A 400 8.09 37.78 14.23
CA SER A 400 8.75 38.87 14.96
C SER A 400 10.02 39.33 14.22
N GLU A 401 10.62 40.44 14.64
CA GLU A 401 11.90 40.93 14.08
C GLU A 401 13.03 39.88 14.12
N ALA A 402 13.04 39.01 15.14
CA ALA A 402 14.00 37.90 15.25
C ALA A 402 13.70 36.71 14.31
N MET A 403 12.49 36.65 13.74
CA MET A 403 11.97 35.48 13.03
C MET A 403 11.67 35.81 11.57
N ASP A 404 12.72 35.84 10.75
CA ASP A 404 12.57 35.91 9.29
C ASP A 404 12.15 34.54 8.73
N TRP A 405 10.85 34.38 8.49
CA TRP A 405 10.28 33.15 7.94
C TRP A 405 10.91 32.73 6.62
N GLN A 406 11.32 33.64 5.75
CA GLN A 406 11.93 33.24 4.47
C GLN A 406 13.27 32.54 4.69
N SER A 407 14.10 33.09 5.58
CA SER A 407 15.40 32.50 5.93
C SER A 407 15.21 31.17 6.67
N ILE A 408 14.31 31.12 7.67
CA ILE A 408 14.03 29.90 8.43
C ILE A 408 13.49 28.78 7.54
N LEU A 409 12.53 29.09 6.66
CA LEU A 409 12.00 28.11 5.70
C LEU A 409 13.11 27.58 4.78
N ARG A 410 13.97 28.45 4.26
CA ARG A 410 15.10 28.02 3.43
C ARG A 410 16.05 27.11 4.20
N GLU A 411 16.33 27.42 5.46
CA GLU A 411 17.22 26.63 6.29
C GLU A 411 16.63 25.26 6.61
N ILE A 412 15.39 25.20 7.13
CA ILE A 412 14.70 23.95 7.45
C ILE A 412 14.59 23.06 6.20
N TYR A 413 14.08 23.58 5.08
CA TYR A 413 13.94 22.79 3.85
C TYR A 413 15.26 22.53 3.11
N SER A 414 16.36 23.17 3.51
CA SER A 414 17.70 22.80 3.03
C SER A 414 18.31 21.61 3.78
N GLN A 415 17.70 21.19 4.91
CA GLN A 415 18.16 20.03 5.65
C GLN A 415 17.77 18.74 4.91
N PRO A 416 18.70 17.77 4.79
CA PRO A 416 18.45 16.54 4.05
C PRO A 416 17.28 15.71 4.61
N ASN A 417 17.08 15.75 5.93
CA ASN A 417 16.00 15.00 6.59
C ASN A 417 14.60 15.52 6.19
N THR A 418 14.46 16.83 5.95
CA THR A 418 13.18 17.44 5.57
C THR A 418 12.82 17.15 4.11
N GLN A 419 13.81 17.05 3.21
CA GLN A 419 13.56 16.64 1.81
C GLN A 419 12.93 15.25 1.73
N LEU A 420 13.42 14.34 2.58
CA LEU A 420 12.94 12.98 2.63
C LEU A 420 11.49 12.89 3.19
N GLY A 421 11.15 13.76 4.15
CA GLY A 421 9.77 13.95 4.61
C GLY A 421 8.85 14.45 3.49
N VAL A 422 9.28 15.45 2.71
CA VAL A 422 8.51 15.96 1.56
C VAL A 422 8.28 14.88 0.49
N GLU A 423 9.27 14.03 0.20
CA GLU A 423 9.09 12.91 -0.73
C GLU A 423 8.12 11.84 -0.18
N ALA A 424 8.21 11.50 1.11
CA ALA A 424 7.26 10.62 1.77
C ALA A 424 5.82 11.20 1.77
N ASP A 425 5.71 12.52 1.82
CA ASP A 425 4.45 13.25 1.80
C ASP A 425 3.81 13.25 0.41
N ASN A 426 4.62 13.43 -0.63
CA ASN A 426 4.20 13.24 -2.01
C ASN A 426 3.64 11.81 -2.18
N MET A 427 4.38 10.78 -1.72
CA MET A 427 3.90 9.39 -1.77
C MET A 427 2.58 9.18 -1.03
N THR A 428 2.44 9.73 0.18
CA THR A 428 1.24 9.59 1.02
C THR A 428 0.02 10.27 0.39
N ALA A 429 0.19 11.47 -0.16
CA ALA A 429 -0.88 12.17 -0.88
C ALA A 429 -1.38 11.38 -2.08
N HIS A 430 -0.49 10.64 -2.76
CA HIS A 430 -0.87 9.76 -3.87
C HIS A 430 -1.69 8.55 -3.40
N PHE A 431 -1.41 7.98 -2.23
CA PHE A 431 -2.23 6.91 -1.66
C PHE A 431 -3.64 7.39 -1.31
N GLN A 432 -3.78 8.55 -0.67
CA GLN A 432 -5.08 9.13 -0.32
C GLN A 432 -5.92 9.47 -1.56
N MET A 433 -5.30 9.98 -2.62
CA MET A 433 -6.00 10.23 -3.90
C MET A 433 -6.47 8.93 -4.56
N ALA A 434 -5.69 7.85 -4.49
CA ALA A 434 -6.11 6.55 -4.99
C ALA A 434 -7.30 6.00 -4.19
N GLU A 435 -7.28 6.15 -2.87
CA GLU A 435 -8.34 5.71 -1.96
C GLU A 435 -9.69 6.42 -2.24
N THR A 436 -9.70 7.72 -2.55
CA THR A 436 -10.93 8.46 -2.90
C THR A 436 -11.57 8.04 -4.23
N ARG A 437 -10.88 7.24 -5.05
CA ARG A 437 -11.35 6.85 -6.40
C ARG A 437 -11.75 5.39 -6.51
N VAL A 438 -11.48 4.59 -5.48
CA VAL A 438 -11.83 3.17 -5.45
C VAL A 438 -12.96 3.02 -4.45
N ASP A 439 -14.14 2.62 -4.93
CA ASP A 439 -15.26 2.36 -4.04
C ASP A 439 -14.89 1.21 -3.10
N ALA A 440 -15.00 1.41 -1.79
CA ALA A 440 -14.51 0.45 -0.79
C ALA A 440 -15.18 -0.94 -0.93
N SER A 441 -16.38 -0.98 -1.51
CA SER A 441 -17.11 -2.21 -1.84
C SER A 441 -16.50 -3.00 -3.01
N GLU A 442 -15.62 -2.41 -3.81
CA GLU A 442 -14.95 -3.08 -4.92
C GLU A 442 -13.60 -3.69 -4.52
N LEU A 443 -13.03 -3.35 -3.35
CA LEU A 443 -11.73 -3.84 -2.87
C LEU A 443 -11.77 -5.30 -2.36
N GLY A 444 -12.13 -6.24 -3.23
CA GLY A 444 -11.84 -7.67 -3.04
C GLY A 444 -10.39 -8.04 -3.38
N THR A 445 -9.96 -9.25 -3.04
CA THR A 445 -8.59 -9.77 -3.29
C THR A 445 -8.18 -9.76 -4.77
N HIS A 446 -9.14 -9.73 -5.70
CA HIS A 446 -8.89 -9.57 -7.14
C HIS A 446 -8.49 -8.14 -7.59
N ASN A 447 -8.50 -7.13 -6.70
CA ASN A 447 -8.29 -5.73 -7.08
C ASN A 447 -6.93 -5.16 -6.69
N VAL A 448 -5.95 -5.98 -6.30
CA VAL A 448 -4.57 -5.52 -6.09
C VAL A 448 -3.95 -5.03 -7.41
N GLU A 449 -4.18 -5.74 -8.52
CA GLU A 449 -3.79 -5.29 -9.85
C GLU A 449 -4.52 -4.00 -10.25
N THR A 450 -5.81 -3.86 -9.94
CA THR A 450 -6.60 -2.66 -10.25
C THR A 450 -6.18 -1.47 -9.41
N TYR A 451 -5.82 -1.68 -8.14
CA TYR A 451 -5.29 -0.65 -7.24
C TYR A 451 -3.92 -0.17 -7.71
N VAL A 452 -2.99 -1.09 -7.98
CA VAL A 452 -1.66 -0.81 -8.53
C VAL A 452 -1.79 -0.15 -9.90
N ASN A 453 -2.66 -0.65 -10.78
CA ASN A 453 -2.96 -0.03 -12.06
C ASN A 453 -3.63 1.34 -11.91
N SER A 454 -4.48 1.59 -10.91
CA SER A 454 -5.08 2.93 -10.70
C SER A 454 -4.03 3.93 -10.21
N ILE A 455 -3.11 3.48 -9.36
CA ILE A 455 -1.96 4.25 -8.89
C ILE A 455 -1.06 4.57 -10.09
N LEU A 456 -0.66 3.54 -10.86
CA LEU A 456 0.18 3.68 -12.05
C LEU A 456 -0.48 4.50 -13.18
N HIS A 457 -1.79 4.34 -13.41
CA HIS A 457 -2.54 5.04 -14.45
C HIS A 457 -2.83 6.50 -14.08
N SER A 458 -3.00 6.80 -12.78
CA SER A 458 -3.03 8.18 -12.28
C SER A 458 -1.67 8.85 -12.42
N TRP A 459 -0.57 8.13 -12.22
CA TRP A 459 0.79 8.65 -12.42
C TRP A 459 1.10 8.89 -13.91
N ALA A 460 0.77 7.93 -14.78
CA ALA A 460 0.92 8.07 -16.24
C ALA A 460 0.10 9.24 -16.80
N SER A 461 -1.08 9.53 -16.24
CA SER A 461 -1.90 10.67 -16.66
C SER A 461 -1.37 12.03 -16.16
N ALA A 462 -0.65 12.08 -15.03
CA ALA A 462 -0.15 13.33 -14.45
C ALA A 462 1.24 13.72 -14.96
N TYR A 463 2.06 12.74 -15.33
CA TYR A 463 3.46 12.94 -15.74
C TYR A 463 3.78 12.43 -17.15
N GLY A 464 2.82 11.82 -17.86
CA GLY A 464 2.98 11.35 -19.25
C GLY A 464 2.91 12.47 -20.31
N ARG A 465 3.57 13.60 -20.07
CA ARG A 465 3.83 14.63 -21.09
C ARG A 465 5.31 14.88 -21.25
#